data_AF-A0A920F3K5-F1
#
_entry.id   AF-A0A920F3K5-F1
#
_cell.length_a   1.000
_cell.length_b   1.000
_cell.length_c   1.000
_cell.angle_alpha   90.00
_cell.angle_beta   90.00
_cell.angle_gamma   90.00
#
_symmetry.space_group_name_H-M   'P 1'
#
loop_
_entity.id
_entity.type
_entity.pdbx_description
1 polymer ?
#
loop_
_entity_poly.entity_id
_entity_poly.type
_entity_poly.pdbx_seq_one_letter_code
_entity_poly.pdbx_strand_id
1 'polypeptide(L)'
;MDAVWITPQSVAEAEANNYVVVNPESVMATHLSQVLHKYASQLIGQDDVQGLLDNLGQTAPHLVESVVPKLVPLHSLTAVLRVLLEEGVPISDLRSILEDLPPLAARNLSAIDTAEALRPRLAPLLIQQIAPLNQPLPVMTLDTELEHMLITMVRQSGEEGLILDNSLAEQLLKKDF
;
A
#
# COMPACT_ATOMS: atom_id res chain seq x y z
N MET A 1 4.61 -6.33 -18.84
CA MET A 1 4.12 -6.48 -20.22
C MET A 1 5.27 -6.15 -21.14
N ASP A 2 5.44 -6.93 -22.19
CA ASP A 2 6.43 -6.64 -23.22
C ASP A 2 5.89 -5.56 -24.15
N ALA A 3 6.73 -4.57 -24.47
CA ALA A 3 6.40 -3.47 -25.36
C ALA A 3 7.60 -3.15 -26.25
N VAL A 4 7.34 -2.57 -27.41
CA VAL A 4 8.38 -2.18 -28.38
C VAL A 4 8.21 -0.73 -28.80
N TRP A 5 9.32 -0.01 -28.93
CA TRP A 5 9.32 1.33 -29.49
C TRP A 5 9.16 1.24 -31.02
N ILE A 6 8.20 1.98 -31.55
CA ILE A 6 7.95 2.10 -32.99
C ILE A 6 8.20 3.54 -33.45
N THR A 7 8.51 3.71 -34.73
CA THR A 7 8.59 5.05 -35.32
C THR A 7 7.19 5.62 -35.57
N PRO A 8 7.02 6.95 -35.67
CA PRO A 8 5.73 7.57 -35.94
C PRO A 8 5.05 7.05 -37.21
N GLN A 9 5.84 6.66 -38.23
CA GLN A 9 5.33 6.14 -39.50
C GLN A 9 4.66 4.76 -39.36
N SER A 10 5.03 3.98 -38.33
CA SER A 10 4.50 2.64 -38.09
C SER A 10 3.24 2.62 -37.22
N VAL A 11 2.79 3.78 -36.71
CA VAL A 11 1.60 3.87 -35.83
C VAL A 11 0.35 3.32 -36.53
N ALA A 12 0.09 3.75 -37.76
CA ALA A 12 -1.09 3.31 -38.51
C ALA A 12 -1.09 1.79 -38.77
N GLU A 13 0.08 1.20 -39.00
CA GLU A 13 0.23 -0.25 -39.17
C GLU A 13 0.01 -1.00 -37.84
N ALA A 14 0.53 -0.46 -36.73
CA ALA A 14 0.34 -1.05 -35.40
C ALA A 14 -1.15 -1.05 -34.99
N GLU A 15 -1.84 0.08 -35.17
CA GLU A 15 -3.28 0.20 -34.90
C GLU A 15 -4.11 -0.71 -35.82
N ALA A 16 -3.76 -0.81 -37.11
CA ALA A 16 -4.42 -1.73 -38.05
C ALA A 16 -4.26 -3.21 -37.66
N ASN A 17 -3.19 -3.55 -36.96
CA ASN A 17 -2.95 -4.89 -36.40
C ASN A 17 -3.52 -5.06 -34.97
N ASN A 18 -4.37 -4.13 -34.50
CA ASN A 18 -5.00 -4.12 -33.18
C ASN A 18 -4.03 -3.99 -32.00
N TYR A 19 -2.84 -3.42 -32.20
CA TYR A 19 -1.97 -3.04 -31.09
C TYR A 19 -2.43 -1.73 -30.45
N VAL A 20 -2.22 -1.62 -29.13
CA VAL A 20 -2.44 -0.37 -28.39
C VAL A 20 -1.17 0.48 -28.47
N VAL A 21 -1.27 1.65 -29.10
CA VAL A 21 -0.18 2.63 -29.16
C VAL A 21 -0.32 3.61 -28.00
N VAL A 22 0.76 3.76 -27.22
CA VAL A 22 0.81 4.68 -26.08
C VAL A 22 1.86 5.74 -26.35
N ASN A 23 1.50 7.00 -26.13
CA ASN A 23 2.42 8.12 -26.34
C ASN A 23 3.59 8.08 -25.33
N PRO A 24 4.80 8.47 -25.75
CA PRO A 24 5.99 8.47 -24.88
C PRO A 24 5.77 9.26 -23.57
N GLU A 25 5.04 10.38 -23.62
CA GLU A 25 4.75 11.21 -22.45
C GLU A 25 3.90 10.46 -21.42
N SER A 26 2.91 9.68 -21.87
CA SER A 26 2.07 8.85 -21.00
C SER A 26 2.88 7.71 -20.37
N VAL A 27 3.82 7.12 -21.11
CA VAL A 27 4.75 6.10 -20.59
C VAL A 27 5.63 6.72 -19.49
N MET A 28 6.23 7.88 -19.74
CA MET A 28 7.04 8.58 -18.75
C MET A 28 6.25 8.96 -17.51
N ALA A 29 5.05 9.52 -17.67
CA ALA A 29 4.19 9.91 -16.55
C ALA A 29 3.80 8.70 -15.69
N THR A 30 3.44 7.58 -16.34
CA THR A 30 3.11 6.33 -15.64
C THR A 30 4.31 5.79 -14.88
N HIS A 31 5.49 5.76 -15.51
CA HIS A 31 6.71 5.30 -14.86
C HIS A 31 7.08 6.19 -13.66
N LEU A 32 7.00 7.52 -13.81
CA LEU A 32 7.26 8.45 -12.71
C LEU A 32 6.27 8.24 -11.56
N SER A 33 4.98 8.07 -11.84
CA SER A 33 3.97 7.76 -10.82
C SER A 33 4.31 6.46 -10.08
N GLN A 34 4.68 5.39 -10.80
CA GLN A 34 5.11 4.13 -10.21
C GLN A 34 6.33 4.29 -9.30
N VAL A 35 7.34 5.05 -9.74
CA VAL A 35 8.53 5.36 -8.93
C VAL A 35 8.15 6.14 -7.67
N LEU A 36 7.32 7.17 -7.79
CA LEU A 36 6.87 7.95 -6.64
C LEU A 36 6.08 7.10 -5.63
N HIS A 37 5.17 6.25 -6.10
CA HIS A 37 4.44 5.32 -5.24
C HIS A 37 5.38 4.34 -4.54
N LYS A 38 6.33 3.75 -5.28
CA LYS A 38 7.32 2.81 -4.73
C LYS A 38 8.18 3.42 -3.61
N TYR A 39 8.48 4.72 -3.68
CA TYR A 39 9.30 5.42 -2.70
C TYR A 39 8.51 6.36 -1.78
N ALA A 40 7.18 6.29 -1.78
CA ALA A 40 6.33 7.23 -1.04
C ALA A 40 6.62 7.24 0.47
N SER A 41 6.89 6.08 1.07
CA SER A 41 7.25 5.96 2.49
C SER A 41 8.56 6.67 2.85
N GLN A 42 9.47 6.85 1.89
CA GLN A 42 10.74 7.55 2.08
C GLN A 42 10.59 9.06 1.88
N LEU A 43 9.64 9.48 1.04
CA LEU A 43 9.39 10.87 0.70
C LEU A 43 8.63 11.63 1.80
N ILE A 44 7.77 10.96 2.57
CA ILE A 44 6.90 11.62 3.55
C ILE A 44 7.59 11.93 4.90
N GLY A 45 7.71 13.19 5.28
CA GLY A 45 8.24 13.65 6.56
C GLY A 45 7.16 14.06 7.58
N GLN A 46 7.58 14.55 8.75
CA GLN A 46 6.65 15.12 9.74
C GLN A 46 5.99 16.40 9.22
N ASP A 47 6.74 17.25 8.49
CA ASP A 47 6.21 18.48 7.90
C ASP A 47 5.14 18.20 6.83
N ASP A 48 5.34 17.16 6.02
CA ASP A 48 4.35 16.74 5.03
C ASP A 48 3.07 16.24 5.71
N VAL A 49 3.21 15.41 6.76
CA VAL A 49 2.06 14.94 7.54
C VAL A 49 1.36 16.10 8.25
N GLN A 50 2.09 17.07 8.78
CA GLN A 50 1.50 18.29 9.33
C GLN A 50 0.71 19.05 8.26
N GLY A 51 1.25 19.20 7.05
CA GLY A 51 0.53 19.81 5.93
C GLY A 51 -0.76 19.05 5.56
N LEU A 52 -0.76 17.72 5.61
CA LEU A 52 -1.97 16.92 5.42
C LEU A 52 -3.01 17.16 6.54
N LEU A 53 -2.56 17.24 7.79
CA LEU A 53 -3.41 17.53 8.95
C LEU A 53 -3.98 18.96 8.88
N ASP A 54 -3.19 19.94 8.47
CA ASP A 54 -3.62 21.33 8.31
C ASP A 54 -4.71 21.45 7.24
N ASN A 55 -4.54 20.75 6.12
CA ASN A 55 -5.55 20.68 5.06
C ASN A 55 -6.84 19.99 5.55
N LEU A 56 -6.72 18.87 6.26
CA LEU A 56 -7.88 18.19 6.85
C LEU A 56 -8.58 19.08 7.88
N GLY A 57 -7.81 19.83 8.69
CA GLY A 57 -8.29 20.75 9.71
C GLY A 57 -9.19 21.86 9.18
N GLN A 58 -9.10 22.21 7.89
CA GLN A 58 -10.03 23.14 7.25
C GLN A 58 -11.47 22.60 7.19
N THR A 59 -11.64 21.26 7.19
CA THR A 59 -12.95 20.60 7.08
C THR A 59 -13.34 19.79 8.32
N ALA A 60 -12.36 19.32 9.10
CA ALA A 60 -12.55 18.51 10.30
C ALA A 60 -11.63 18.97 11.46
N PRO A 61 -11.69 20.26 11.88
CA PRO A 61 -10.77 20.82 12.86
C PRO A 61 -10.82 20.09 14.21
N HIS A 62 -12.02 19.80 14.70
CA HIS A 62 -12.20 19.10 15.98
C HIS A 62 -11.61 17.69 15.98
N LEU A 63 -11.66 16.98 14.85
CA LEU A 63 -11.05 15.65 14.73
C LEU A 63 -9.53 15.78 14.87
N VAL A 64 -8.90 16.64 14.06
CA VAL A 64 -7.45 16.87 14.09
C VAL A 64 -6.99 17.27 15.48
N GLU A 65 -7.60 18.30 16.09
CA GLU A 65 -7.24 18.81 17.41
C GLU A 65 -7.47 17.80 18.54
N SER A 66 -8.40 16.86 18.39
CA SER A 66 -8.70 15.84 19.40
C SER A 66 -7.76 14.65 19.33
N VAL A 67 -7.26 14.30 18.14
CA VAL A 67 -6.41 13.13 17.91
C VAL A 67 -4.94 13.49 17.97
N VAL A 68 -4.50 14.54 17.25
CA VAL A 68 -3.09 14.93 17.15
C VAL A 68 -2.88 16.34 17.71
N PRO A 69 -1.92 16.57 18.62
CA PRO A 69 -1.01 15.60 19.23
C PRO A 69 -1.57 14.91 20.50
N LYS A 70 -2.84 15.14 20.85
CA LYS A 70 -3.39 14.79 22.18
C LYS A 70 -3.41 13.29 22.49
N LEU A 71 -3.89 12.48 21.55
CA LEU A 71 -3.98 11.02 21.70
C LEU A 71 -2.80 10.33 21.01
N VAL A 72 -2.42 10.84 19.84
CA VAL A 72 -1.35 10.29 19.02
C VAL A 72 -0.35 11.42 18.70
N PRO A 73 0.91 11.31 19.13
CA PRO A 73 1.96 12.25 18.73
C PRO A 73 2.16 12.27 17.21
N LEU A 74 2.51 13.43 16.65
CA LEU A 74 2.74 13.59 15.20
C LEU A 74 3.74 12.56 14.65
N HIS A 75 4.88 12.36 15.34
CA HIS A 75 5.90 11.40 14.92
C HIS A 75 5.37 9.96 14.86
N SER A 76 4.47 9.57 15.77
CA SER A 76 3.85 8.24 15.79
C SER A 76 2.89 8.08 14.61
N LEU A 77 2.08 9.10 14.32
CA LEU A 77 1.25 9.12 13.11
C LEU A 77 2.11 9.02 11.85
N THR A 78 3.19 9.80 11.73
CA THR A 78 4.12 9.73 10.60
C THR A 78 4.70 8.32 10.43
N ALA A 79 5.07 7.63 11.52
CA ALA A 79 5.56 6.27 11.45
C ALA A 79 4.49 5.28 10.93
N VAL A 80 3.25 5.39 11.41
CA VAL A 80 2.12 4.55 10.93
C VAL A 80 1.85 4.81 9.44
N LEU A 81 1.80 6.06 9.01
CA LEU A 81 1.57 6.42 7.60
C LEU A 81 2.71 5.91 6.70
N ARG A 82 3.96 5.90 7.17
CA ARG A 82 5.09 5.34 6.43
C ARG A 82 4.96 3.83 6.23
N VAL A 83 4.54 3.09 7.26
CA VAL A 83 4.27 1.64 7.14
C VAL A 83 3.17 1.39 6.11
N LEU A 84 2.06 2.11 6.19
CA LEU A 84 0.96 1.98 5.21
C LEU A 84 1.45 2.23 3.78
N LEU A 85 2.24 3.28 3.56
CA LEU A 85 2.80 3.59 2.24
C LEU A 85 3.84 2.57 1.76
N GLU A 86 4.63 1.98 2.66
CA GLU A 86 5.58 0.92 2.33
C GLU A 86 4.88 -0.35 1.84
N GLU A 87 3.69 -0.64 2.38
CA GLU A 87 2.81 -1.72 1.94
C GLU A 87 1.95 -1.35 0.71
N GLY A 88 2.08 -0.13 0.18
CA GLY A 88 1.26 0.37 -0.92
C GLY A 88 -0.18 0.68 -0.53
N VAL A 89 -0.50 0.77 0.76
CA VAL A 89 -1.83 1.14 1.25
C VAL A 89 -2.03 2.65 1.12
N PRO A 90 -3.14 3.11 0.47
CA PRO A 90 -3.40 4.53 0.30
C PRO A 90 -3.71 5.23 1.63
N ILE A 91 -3.13 6.43 1.80
CA ILE A 91 -3.38 7.30 2.96
C ILE A 91 -4.26 8.52 2.60
N SER A 92 -4.92 8.49 1.45
CA SER A 92 -5.74 9.60 0.94
C SER A 92 -6.99 9.86 1.78
N ASP A 93 -7.54 8.84 2.45
CA ASP A 93 -8.62 9.01 3.43
C ASP A 93 -8.06 9.19 4.84
N LEU A 94 -7.35 10.30 5.03
CA LEU A 94 -6.77 10.67 6.31
C LEU A 94 -7.83 10.86 7.40
N ARG A 95 -9.07 11.23 7.02
CA ARG A 95 -10.18 11.35 7.97
C ARG A 95 -10.51 10.01 8.62
N SER A 96 -10.75 8.96 7.82
CA SER A 96 -11.01 7.62 8.35
C SER A 96 -9.86 7.11 9.21
N ILE A 97 -8.61 7.38 8.81
CA ILE A 97 -7.42 7.01 9.60
C ILE A 97 -7.47 7.67 10.99
N LEU A 98 -7.74 8.97 11.06
CA LEU A 98 -7.83 9.68 12.34
C LEU A 98 -9.02 9.25 13.19
N GLU A 99 -10.15 8.87 12.59
CA GLU A 99 -11.32 8.37 13.32
C GLU A 99 -11.06 7.02 14.01
N ASP A 100 -10.27 6.15 13.39
CA ASP A 100 -9.99 4.80 13.88
C ASP A 100 -8.74 4.72 14.79
N LEU A 101 -7.91 5.78 14.85
CA LEU A 101 -6.71 5.84 15.70
C LEU A 101 -6.97 5.87 17.23
N PRO A 102 -7.94 6.62 17.77
CA PRO A 102 -8.18 6.72 19.21
C PRO A 102 -8.29 5.39 19.97
N PRO A 103 -9.09 4.39 19.53
CA PRO A 103 -9.16 3.10 20.21
C PRO A 103 -7.86 2.29 20.11
N LEU A 104 -7.04 2.52 19.08
CA LEU A 104 -5.75 1.87 18.89
C LEU A 104 -4.65 2.50 19.75
N ALA A 105 -4.68 3.83 19.91
CA ALA A 105 -3.72 4.58 20.73
C ALA A 105 -3.70 4.10 22.19
N ALA A 106 -4.86 3.73 22.75
CA ALA A 106 -4.98 3.20 24.11
C ALA A 106 -4.27 1.84 24.31
N ARG A 107 -3.92 1.13 23.22
CA ARG A 107 -3.32 -0.21 23.26
C ARG A 107 -1.79 -0.19 23.21
N ASN A 108 -1.15 0.98 23.09
CA ASN A 108 0.31 1.14 22.98
C ASN A 108 0.95 0.21 21.95
N LEU A 109 0.33 0.13 20.77
CA LEU A 109 0.78 -0.70 19.66
C LEU A 109 2.02 -0.12 18.99
N SER A 110 2.82 -0.99 18.34
CA SER A 110 3.85 -0.52 17.42
C SER A 110 3.22 0.17 16.19
N ALA A 111 4.03 0.89 15.42
CA ALA A 111 3.54 1.50 14.17
C ALA A 111 3.04 0.44 13.17
N ILE A 112 3.70 -0.72 13.15
CA ILE A 112 3.34 -1.86 12.30
C ILE A 112 1.98 -2.43 12.74
N ASP A 113 1.81 -2.71 14.04
CA ASP A 113 0.55 -3.26 14.56
C ASP A 113 -0.62 -2.27 14.42
N THR A 114 -0.34 -0.97 14.51
CA THR A 114 -1.36 0.07 14.28
C THR A 114 -1.76 0.13 12.81
N ALA A 115 -0.80 0.07 11.89
CA ALA A 115 -1.07 0.02 10.44
C ALA A 115 -1.87 -1.25 10.08
N GLU A 116 -1.49 -2.41 10.63
CA GLU A 116 -2.22 -3.68 10.50
C GLU A 116 -3.68 -3.53 10.94
N ALA A 117 -3.90 -2.93 12.10
CA ALA A 117 -5.25 -2.72 12.64
C ALA A 117 -6.10 -1.73 11.80
N LEU A 118 -5.47 -0.78 11.11
CA LEU A 118 -6.14 0.16 10.20
C LEU A 118 -6.42 -0.44 8.82
N ARG A 119 -5.67 -1.46 8.38
CA ARG A 119 -5.74 -1.99 7.01
C ARG A 119 -7.14 -2.47 6.59
N PRO A 120 -7.94 -3.14 7.43
CA PRO A 120 -9.31 -3.53 7.06
C PRO A 120 -10.20 -2.35 6.68
N ARG A 121 -10.03 -1.19 7.32
CA ARG A 121 -10.76 0.03 6.99
C ARG A 121 -10.36 0.60 5.63
N LEU A 122 -9.08 0.50 5.29
CA LEU A 122 -8.49 1.05 4.06
C LEU A 122 -8.57 0.07 2.88
N ALA A 123 -8.87 -1.21 3.11
CA ALA A 123 -8.95 -2.24 2.08
C ALA A 123 -9.84 -1.87 0.88
N PRO A 124 -11.02 -1.22 1.03
CA PRO A 124 -11.81 -0.80 -0.12
C PRO A 124 -11.09 0.20 -1.04
N LEU A 125 -10.24 1.08 -0.51
CA LEU A 125 -9.44 2.02 -1.30
C LEU A 125 -8.34 1.29 -2.06
N LEU A 126 -7.69 0.34 -1.41
CA LEU A 126 -6.67 -0.51 -2.03
C LEU A 126 -7.25 -1.34 -3.18
N ILE A 127 -8.42 -1.95 -2.98
CA ILE A 127 -9.10 -2.74 -4.02
C ILE A 127 -9.43 -1.87 -5.25
N GLN A 128 -9.89 -0.63 -5.04
CA GLN A 128 -10.19 0.30 -6.15
C GLN A 128 -8.95 0.70 -6.96
N GLN A 129 -7.75 0.62 -6.39
CA GLN A 129 -6.51 0.87 -7.13
C GLN A 129 -6.06 -0.33 -7.97
N ILE A 130 -6.47 -1.54 -7.58
CA ILE A 130 -6.02 -2.78 -8.22
C ILE A 130 -7.00 -3.24 -9.29
N ALA A 131 -8.31 -3.13 -9.03
CA ALA A 131 -9.36 -3.62 -9.92
C ALA A 131 -10.32 -2.50 -10.36
N PRO A 132 -10.74 -2.50 -11.64
CA PRO A 132 -11.82 -1.65 -12.11
C PRO A 132 -13.11 -1.88 -11.34
N LEU A 133 -13.92 -0.83 -11.19
CA LEU A 133 -15.24 -0.92 -10.59
C LEU A 133 -16.08 -2.00 -11.32
N ASN A 134 -16.76 -2.84 -10.53
CA ASN A 134 -17.64 -3.91 -11.01
C ASN A 134 -16.96 -5.05 -11.81
N GLN A 135 -15.65 -5.23 -11.68
CA GLN A 135 -14.96 -6.42 -12.19
C GLN A 135 -14.54 -7.33 -11.03
N PRO A 136 -14.61 -8.67 -11.19
CA PRO A 136 -14.06 -9.58 -10.19
C PRO A 136 -12.55 -9.34 -10.06
N LEU A 137 -12.06 -9.19 -8.83
CA LEU A 137 -10.63 -9.09 -8.56
C LEU A 137 -10.01 -10.49 -8.75
N PRO A 138 -9.13 -10.70 -9.73
CA PRO A 138 -8.36 -11.95 -9.81
C PRO A 138 -7.45 -12.04 -8.59
N VAL A 139 -7.58 -13.11 -7.82
CA VAL A 139 -6.75 -13.37 -6.64
C VAL A 139 -6.00 -14.68 -6.81
N MET A 140 -4.77 -14.71 -6.32
CA MET A 140 -4.04 -15.94 -6.06
C MET A 140 -4.07 -16.17 -4.56
N THR A 141 -4.37 -17.40 -4.14
CA THR A 141 -4.37 -17.79 -2.73
C THR A 141 -3.29 -18.82 -2.49
N LEU A 142 -2.77 -18.85 -1.27
CA LEU A 142 -1.91 -19.95 -0.85
C LEU A 142 -2.76 -21.22 -0.72
N ASP A 143 -2.11 -22.36 -0.96
CA ASP A 143 -2.70 -23.66 -0.63
C ASP A 143 -2.87 -23.80 0.89
N THR A 144 -3.92 -24.48 1.32
CA THR A 144 -4.32 -24.56 2.73
C THR A 144 -3.22 -25.16 3.61
N GLU A 145 -2.51 -26.17 3.13
CA GLU A 145 -1.40 -26.80 3.87
C GLU A 145 -0.26 -25.81 4.11
N LEU A 146 0.08 -25.01 3.09
CA LEU A 146 1.11 -23.99 3.20
C LEU A 146 0.71 -22.86 4.15
N GLU A 147 -0.53 -22.40 4.08
CA GLU A 147 -1.05 -21.37 4.98
C GLU A 147 -0.98 -21.81 6.45
N HIS A 148 -1.42 -23.04 6.76
CA HIS A 148 -1.35 -23.60 8.11
C HIS A 148 0.09 -23.72 8.62
N MET A 149 1.02 -24.13 7.76
CA MET A 149 2.44 -24.22 8.09
C MET A 149 3.00 -22.85 8.47
N LEU A 150 2.75 -21.82 7.64
CA LEU A 150 3.22 -20.45 7.89
C LEU A 150 2.65 -19.87 9.19
N ILE A 151 1.34 -20.06 9.46
CA ILE A 151 0.71 -19.61 10.70
C ILE A 151 1.37 -20.27 11.93
N THR A 152 1.68 -21.56 11.83
CA THR A 152 2.32 -22.30 12.92
C THR A 152 3.73 -21.78 13.19
N MET A 153 4.49 -21.49 12.14
CA MET A 153 5.85 -20.92 12.25
C MET A 153 5.82 -19.54 12.91
N VAL A 154 4.96 -18.62 12.46
CA VAL A 154 4.81 -17.29 13.06
C VAL A 154 4.53 -17.36 14.57
N ARG A 155 3.65 -18.28 14.98
CA ARG A 155 3.31 -18.46 16.40
C ARG A 155 4.47 -18.97 17.24
N GLN A 156 5.39 -19.73 16.64
CA GLN A 156 6.58 -20.25 17.31
C GLN A 156 7.71 -19.21 17.38
N SER A 157 7.82 -18.34 16.38
CA SER A 157 8.87 -17.33 16.24
C SER A 157 8.59 -16.01 16.96
N GLY A 158 7.36 -15.75 17.40
CA GLY A 158 7.03 -14.54 18.18
C GLY A 158 7.28 -13.25 17.38
N GLU A 159 8.02 -12.30 17.98
CA GLU A 159 8.34 -11.00 17.34
C GLU A 159 9.46 -11.08 16.28
N GLU A 160 10.17 -12.22 16.17
CA GLU A 160 11.28 -12.38 15.21
C GLU A 160 10.81 -12.63 13.76
N GLY A 161 9.50 -12.71 13.53
CA GLY A 161 8.90 -12.90 12.21
C GLY A 161 9.00 -14.34 11.70
N LEU A 162 8.71 -14.55 10.41
CA LEU A 162 8.76 -15.87 9.78
C LEU A 162 10.21 -16.38 9.68
N ILE A 163 10.54 -17.42 10.45
CA ILE A 163 11.80 -18.15 10.30
C ILE A 163 11.59 -19.27 9.27
N LEU A 164 12.05 -19.05 8.05
CA LEU A 164 12.03 -20.03 6.97
C LEU A 164 13.40 -20.70 6.86
N ASP A 165 13.45 -22.03 6.87
CA ASP A 165 14.64 -22.76 6.50
C ASP A 165 14.89 -22.65 4.98
N ASN A 166 16.16 -22.66 4.57
CA ASN A 166 16.55 -22.45 3.17
C ASN A 166 15.91 -23.46 2.21
N SER A 167 15.68 -24.70 2.66
CA SER A 167 15.01 -25.74 1.86
C SER A 167 13.55 -25.39 1.55
N LEU A 168 12.79 -24.91 2.54
CA LEU A 168 11.41 -24.51 2.35
C LEU A 168 11.30 -23.25 1.49
N ALA A 169 12.22 -22.28 1.66
CA ALA A 169 12.30 -21.10 0.82
C ALA A 169 12.52 -21.45 -0.66
N GLU A 170 13.42 -22.39 -0.95
CA GLU A 170 13.63 -22.89 -2.32
C GLU A 170 12.40 -23.60 -2.89
N GLN A 171 11.68 -24.38 -2.07
CA GLN A 171 10.44 -25.05 -2.51
C GLN A 171 9.33 -24.04 -2.84
N LEU A 172 9.24 -22.94 -2.08
CA LEU A 172 8.30 -21.87 -2.35
C LEU A 172 8.61 -21.12 -3.64
N LEU A 173 9.90 -20.92 -3.95
CA LEU A 173 10.33 -20.24 -5.18
C LEU A 173 10.23 -21.13 -6.43
N LYS A 174 10.37 -22.45 -6.29
CA LYS A 174 10.30 -23.42 -7.41
C LYS A 174 8.88 -23.84 -7.77
N LYS A 175 7.91 -23.64 -6.88
CA LYS A 175 6.50 -23.82 -7.22
C LYS A 175 6.10 -22.64 -8.11
N ASP A 176 6.18 -22.83 -9.42
CA ASP A 176 5.56 -21.90 -10.37
C ASP A 176 4.08 -21.77 -9.99
N PHE A 177 3.66 -20.55 -9.65
CA PHE A 177 2.28 -20.17 -9.38
C PHE A 177 1.56 -19.82 -10.68
#